data_AF-A0A3T0W379-F1
#
_entry.id   AF-A0A3T0W379-F1
#
_cell.length_a   1.000
_cell.length_b   1.000
_cell.length_c   1.000
_cell.angle_alpha   90.00
_cell.angle_beta   90.00
_cell.angle_gamma   90.00
#
_symmetry.space_group_name_H-M   'P 1'
#
loop_
_entity.id
_entity.type
_entity.pdbx_description
1 polymer ?
#
loop_
_entity_poly.entity_id
_entity_poly.type
_entity_poly.pdbx_seq_one_letter_code
_entity_poly.pdbx_strand_id
1 'polypeptide(L)'
;MKLLLTFSIVILLMLSGCGGDDDAARGDKNTPGYAATVFFDALYNKKDMELALSRSTPRMGRIMRSYGTPSQFARNLVNMQYDQVTIEVDMTNQSLREQYGNEARINLIFTGMLHGEQVDDMRSVQLIRRKGEWYVDKINADPFAR
;
A
#
# COMPACT_ATOMS: atom_id res chain seq x y z
N MET A 1 -2.71 -43.39 -26.88
CA MET A 1 -3.49 -42.99 -25.69
C MET A 1 -2.63 -42.46 -24.53
N LYS A 2 -1.41 -42.97 -24.29
CA LYS A 2 -0.52 -42.45 -23.23
C LYS A 2 0.01 -41.02 -23.47
N LEU A 3 0.24 -40.63 -24.73
CA LEU A 3 0.76 -39.29 -25.09
C LEU A 3 -0.27 -38.15 -24.90
N LEU A 4 -1.56 -38.44 -25.08
CA LEU A 4 -2.66 -37.48 -24.88
C LEU A 4 -2.89 -37.21 -23.38
N LEU A 5 -2.70 -38.24 -22.54
CA LEU A 5 -2.82 -38.16 -21.09
C LEU A 5 -1.70 -37.32 -20.46
N THR A 6 -0.48 -37.40 -21.00
CA THR A 6 0.66 -36.58 -20.55
C THR A 6 0.51 -35.09 -20.93
N PHE A 7 -0.14 -34.77 -22.05
CA PHE A 7 -0.36 -33.37 -22.43
C PHE A 7 -1.38 -32.67 -21.52
N SER A 8 -2.35 -33.44 -20.99
CA SER A 8 -3.36 -32.95 -20.05
C SER A 8 -2.79 -32.56 -18.68
N ILE A 9 -1.64 -33.11 -18.27
CA ILE A 9 -1.06 -32.85 -16.94
C ILE A 9 -0.20 -31.58 -16.89
N VAL A 10 0.37 -31.17 -18.03
CA VAL A 10 1.18 -29.94 -18.15
C VAL A 10 0.30 -28.69 -18.17
N ILE A 11 -0.94 -28.81 -18.65
CA ILE A 11 -1.93 -27.71 -18.65
C ILE A 11 -2.46 -27.38 -17.26
N LEU A 12 -2.46 -28.32 -16.30
CA LEU A 12 -2.87 -28.04 -14.92
C LEU A 12 -1.82 -27.24 -14.12
N LEU A 13 -0.55 -27.22 -14.54
CA LEU A 13 0.49 -26.43 -13.88
C LEU A 13 0.45 -24.94 -14.25
N MET A 14 -0.35 -24.56 -15.24
CA MET A 14 -0.58 -23.16 -15.65
C MET A 14 -1.79 -22.54 -14.92
N LEU A 15 -2.46 -23.29 -14.04
CA LEU A 15 -3.60 -22.82 -13.23
C LEU A 15 -3.18 -22.33 -11.84
N SER A 16 -1.90 -21.95 -11.63
CA SER A 16 -1.56 -21.03 -10.54
C SER A 16 -2.20 -19.68 -10.84
N GLY A 17 -3.50 -19.59 -10.54
CA GLY A 17 -4.26 -18.36 -10.51
C GLY A 17 -3.53 -17.39 -9.60
N CYS A 18 -3.28 -16.20 -10.14
CA CYS A 18 -2.79 -15.06 -9.41
C CYS A 18 -3.69 -14.85 -8.18
N GLY A 19 -3.20 -15.23 -6.99
CA GLY A 19 -3.85 -14.93 -5.72
C GLY A 19 -3.76 -13.43 -5.45
N GLY A 20 -4.56 -12.67 -6.18
CA GLY A 20 -4.72 -11.23 -6.00
C GLY A 20 -5.93 -10.96 -5.12
N ASP A 21 -5.88 -11.40 -3.87
CA ASP A 21 -6.80 -10.89 -2.86
C ASP A 21 -6.37 -9.44 -2.56
N ASP A 22 -6.86 -8.54 -3.40
CA ASP A 22 -6.80 -7.08 -3.27
C ASP A 22 -7.80 -6.57 -2.19
N ASP A 23 -8.07 -7.37 -1.16
CA ASP A 23 -9.11 -7.09 -0.16
C ASP A 23 -8.71 -6.03 0.88
N ALA A 24 -7.44 -5.59 0.89
CA ALA A 24 -6.97 -4.59 1.83
C ALA A 24 -7.53 -3.19 1.56
N ALA A 25 -7.90 -2.88 0.31
CA ALA A 25 -8.41 -1.57 -0.09
C ALA A 25 -9.85 -1.69 -0.59
N ARG A 26 -10.81 -1.32 0.26
CA ARG A 26 -12.22 -1.21 -0.12
C ARG A 26 -12.46 0.10 -0.87
N GLY A 27 -13.13 0.06 -2.02
CA GLY A 27 -13.55 1.26 -2.77
C GLY A 27 -13.10 1.27 -4.23
N ASP A 28 -13.23 2.44 -4.88
CA ASP A 28 -12.85 2.63 -6.29
C ASP A 28 -11.32 2.62 -6.46
N LYS A 29 -10.85 1.72 -7.33
CA LYS A 29 -9.43 1.49 -7.64
C LYS A 29 -8.73 2.72 -8.24
N ASN A 30 -9.49 3.67 -8.77
CA ASN A 30 -8.97 4.89 -9.40
C ASN A 30 -8.79 6.06 -8.42
N THR A 31 -9.06 5.83 -7.13
CA THR A 31 -8.94 6.87 -6.11
C THR A 31 -7.52 6.95 -5.54
N PRO A 32 -7.07 8.14 -5.10
CA PRO A 32 -5.80 8.26 -4.37
C PRO A 32 -5.82 7.48 -3.05
N GLY A 33 -6.99 7.41 -2.39
CA GLY A 33 -7.21 6.60 -1.19
C GLY A 33 -6.84 5.13 -1.42
N TYR A 34 -7.42 4.51 -2.45
CA TYR A 34 -7.10 3.14 -2.82
C TYR A 34 -5.61 2.92 -3.08
N ALA A 35 -4.99 3.79 -3.89
CA ALA A 35 -3.57 3.67 -4.23
C ALA A 35 -2.66 3.74 -2.99
N ALA A 36 -2.98 4.62 -2.04
CA ALA A 36 -2.23 4.73 -0.79
C ALA A 36 -2.46 3.51 0.12
N THR A 37 -3.70 3.04 0.26
CA THR A 37 -4.00 1.84 1.05
C THR A 37 -3.25 0.62 0.50
N VAL A 38 -3.25 0.41 -0.82
CA VAL A 38 -2.48 -0.68 -1.46
C VAL A 38 -0.98 -0.54 -1.20
N PHE A 39 -0.44 0.69 -1.27
CA PHE A 39 0.97 0.93 -0.97
C PHE A 39 1.34 0.53 0.46
N PHE A 40 0.53 0.91 1.45
CA PHE A 40 0.81 0.59 2.85
C PHE A 40 0.51 -0.87 3.21
N ASP A 41 -0.52 -1.48 2.61
CA ASP A 41 -0.80 -2.91 2.75
C ASP A 41 0.37 -3.76 2.24
N ALA A 42 0.95 -3.38 1.10
CA ALA A 42 2.15 -3.99 0.57
C ALA A 42 3.32 -3.96 1.57
N LEU A 43 3.52 -2.82 2.24
CA LEU A 43 4.59 -2.65 3.22
C LEU A 43 4.35 -3.40 4.54
N TYR A 44 3.14 -3.29 5.10
CA TYR A 44 2.87 -3.73 6.47
C TYR A 44 2.28 -5.11 6.56
N ASN A 45 1.42 -5.52 5.63
CA ASN A 45 0.72 -6.81 5.73
C ASN A 45 1.35 -7.84 4.79
N LYS A 46 1.56 -7.49 3.52
CA LYS A 46 2.13 -8.40 2.51
C LYS A 46 3.65 -8.53 2.60
N LYS A 47 4.31 -7.55 3.23
CA LYS A 47 5.78 -7.43 3.28
C LYS A 47 6.43 -7.52 1.90
N ASP A 48 5.78 -6.96 0.89
CA ASP A 48 6.20 -6.95 -0.52
C ASP A 48 6.74 -5.57 -0.91
N MET A 49 8.07 -5.47 -1.00
CA MET A 49 8.76 -4.25 -1.37
C MET A 49 8.49 -3.84 -2.82
N GLU A 50 8.41 -4.81 -3.74
CA GLU A 50 8.27 -4.54 -5.16
C GLU A 50 6.87 -4.03 -5.47
N LEU A 51 5.84 -4.60 -4.82
CA LEU A 51 4.48 -4.08 -4.90
C LEU A 51 4.41 -2.63 -4.38
N ALA A 52 5.02 -2.33 -3.24
CA ALA A 52 5.05 -0.96 -2.72
C ALA A 52 5.84 -0.01 -3.66
N LEU A 53 6.95 -0.46 -4.23
CA LEU A 53 7.73 0.30 -5.22
C LEU A 53 6.93 0.58 -6.50
N SER A 54 6.10 -0.37 -6.95
CA SER A 54 5.22 -0.19 -8.11
C SER A 54 4.16 0.89 -7.90
N ARG A 55 3.82 1.19 -6.65
CA ARG A 55 2.87 2.25 -6.24
C ARG A 55 3.56 3.54 -5.81
N SER A 56 4.85 3.69 -6.09
CA SER A 56 5.67 4.82 -5.67
C SER A 56 6.14 5.68 -6.83
N THR A 57 6.28 6.99 -6.60
CA THR A 57 7.01 7.83 -7.55
C THR A 57 8.49 7.43 -7.59
N PRO A 58 9.26 7.77 -8.65
CA PRO A 58 10.70 7.51 -8.69
C PRO A 58 11.46 8.12 -7.50
N ARG A 59 10.99 9.26 -6.97
CA ARG A 59 11.56 9.89 -5.79
C ARG A 59 11.34 9.04 -4.54
N MET A 60 10.10 8.65 -4.27
CA MET A 60 9.77 7.76 -3.14
C MET A 60 10.49 6.42 -3.26
N GLY A 61 10.50 5.82 -4.46
CA GLY A 61 11.17 4.56 -4.73
C GLY A 61 12.68 4.60 -4.46
N ARG A 62 13.37 5.74 -4.68
CA ARG A 62 14.78 5.89 -4.28
C ARG A 62 14.95 5.86 -2.75
N ILE A 63 14.08 6.56 -2.03
CA ILE A 63 14.08 6.57 -0.55
C ILE A 63 13.83 5.14 -0.04
N MET A 64 12.80 4.47 -0.54
CA MET A 64 12.48 3.09 -0.19
C MET A 64 13.68 2.15 -0.37
N ARG A 65 14.34 2.19 -1.54
CA ARG A 65 15.50 1.34 -1.82
C ARG A 65 16.69 1.60 -0.91
N SER A 66 16.87 2.81 -0.37
CA SER A 66 17.97 3.06 0.58
C SER A 66 17.81 2.36 1.92
N TYR A 67 16.59 1.89 2.26
CA TYR A 67 16.34 1.12 3.48
C TYR A 67 16.44 -0.40 3.28
N GLY A 68 16.50 -0.91 2.04
CA GLY A 68 16.67 -2.33 1.74
C GLY A 68 15.41 -3.19 1.88
N THR A 69 14.74 -3.19 3.03
CA THR A 69 13.57 -4.04 3.30
C THR A 69 12.32 -3.24 3.68
N PRO A 70 11.10 -3.78 3.46
CA PRO A 70 9.85 -3.14 3.91
C PRO A 70 9.83 -2.85 5.40
N SER A 71 10.33 -3.77 6.23
CA SER A 71 10.40 -3.60 7.68
C SER A 71 11.37 -2.49 8.09
N GLN A 72 12.53 -2.38 7.44
CA GLN A 72 13.48 -1.29 7.72
C GLN A 72 12.92 0.06 7.28
N PHE A 73 12.22 0.12 6.15
CA PHE A 73 11.54 1.33 5.71
C PHE A 73 10.42 1.74 6.68
N ALA A 74 9.53 0.81 7.03
CA ALA A 74 8.42 1.03 7.95
C ALA A 74 8.89 1.49 9.34
N ARG A 75 9.89 0.82 9.90
CA ARG A 75 10.44 1.16 11.23
C ARG A 75 11.13 2.52 11.25
N ASN A 76 11.91 2.85 10.22
CA ASN A 76 12.77 4.04 10.27
C ASN A 76 12.13 5.29 9.67
N LEU A 77 11.34 5.16 8.60
CA LEU A 77 10.74 6.32 7.96
C LEU A 77 9.38 6.64 8.57
N VAL A 78 8.60 5.62 8.87
CA VAL A 78 7.22 5.80 9.34
C VAL A 78 7.13 5.68 10.86
N ASN A 79 8.16 5.15 11.53
CA ASN A 79 8.19 4.95 12.99
C ASN A 79 6.98 4.17 13.53
N MET A 80 6.42 3.28 12.73
CA MET A 80 5.27 2.45 13.09
C MET A 80 5.70 0.99 13.10
N GLN A 81 5.65 0.36 14.28
CA GLN A 81 6.06 -1.02 14.51
C GLN A 81 4.83 -1.89 14.71
N TYR A 82 4.10 -2.15 13.63
CA TYR A 82 2.95 -3.07 13.66
C TYR A 82 3.38 -4.47 13.21
N ASP A 83 2.85 -5.49 13.89
CA ASP A 83 2.89 -6.86 13.37
C ASP A 83 1.97 -6.99 12.15
N GLN A 84 0.72 -6.55 12.32
CA GLN A 84 -0.31 -6.42 11.29
C GLN A 84 -1.09 -5.12 11.53
N VAL A 85 -1.60 -4.51 10.45
CA VAL A 85 -2.30 -3.22 10.52
C VAL A 85 -3.56 -3.21 9.65
N THR A 86 -4.64 -2.67 10.20
CA THR A 86 -5.83 -2.24 9.48
C THR A 86 -5.61 -0.81 9.00
N ILE A 87 -5.82 -0.57 7.71
CA ILE A 87 -5.58 0.73 7.08
C ILE A 87 -6.90 1.29 6.60
N GLU A 88 -7.26 2.47 7.11
CA GLU A 88 -8.51 3.15 6.76
C GLU A 88 -8.22 4.53 6.19
N VAL A 89 -8.98 4.92 5.16
CA VAL A 89 -8.92 6.28 4.64
C VAL A 89 -9.77 7.17 5.53
N ASP A 90 -9.20 8.27 6.01
CA ASP A 90 -9.97 9.30 6.69
C ASP A 90 -10.91 9.97 5.67
N MET A 91 -12.21 9.73 5.84
CA MET A 91 -13.28 10.22 4.97
C MET A 91 -13.83 11.58 5.43
N THR A 92 -13.19 12.26 6.38
CA THR A 92 -13.59 13.61 6.75
C THR A 92 -13.53 14.56 5.55
N ASN A 93 -14.41 15.57 5.54
CA ASN A 93 -14.54 16.53 4.44
C ASN A 93 -13.22 17.23 4.07
N GLN A 94 -12.25 17.29 4.98
CA GLN A 94 -10.94 17.88 4.73
C GLN A 94 -10.07 17.00 3.82
N SER A 95 -9.95 15.70 4.15
CA SER A 95 -9.18 14.71 3.37
C SER A 95 -9.71 14.55 1.93
N LEU A 96 -11.04 14.59 1.74
CA LEU A 96 -11.66 14.48 0.42
C LEU A 96 -11.49 15.72 -0.47
N ARG A 97 -11.27 16.91 0.12
CA ARG A 97 -11.14 18.18 -0.62
C ARG A 97 -9.73 18.46 -1.12
N GLU A 98 -8.74 17.72 -0.67
CA GLU A 98 -7.33 17.95 -0.99
C GLU A 98 -6.85 17.27 -2.29
N GLN A 99 -7.79 16.90 -3.15
CA GLN A 99 -7.52 16.40 -4.51
C GLN A 99 -7.63 17.54 -5.51
N TYR A 100 -6.49 17.95 -6.09
CA TYR A 100 -6.40 19.04 -7.06
C TYR A 100 -5.68 18.58 -8.32
N GLY A 101 -6.44 18.35 -9.39
CA GLY A 101 -5.90 17.96 -10.69
C GLY A 101 -5.11 16.65 -10.64
N ASN A 102 -3.78 16.74 -10.65
CA ASN A 102 -2.87 15.60 -10.61
C ASN A 102 -2.20 15.40 -9.24
N GLU A 103 -2.62 16.12 -8.22
CA GLU A 103 -2.08 15.99 -6.86
C GLU A 103 -3.21 15.69 -5.89
N ALA A 104 -2.93 14.86 -4.89
CA ALA A 104 -3.84 14.56 -3.81
C ALA A 104 -3.07 14.51 -2.50
N ARG A 105 -3.67 15.03 -1.42
CA ARG A 105 -3.26 14.69 -0.06
C ARG A 105 -4.43 13.98 0.61
N ILE A 106 -4.13 12.85 1.25
CA ILE A 106 -5.11 12.05 1.99
C ILE A 106 -4.56 11.76 3.37
N ASN A 107 -5.45 11.57 4.34
CA ASN A 107 -5.06 11.04 5.64
C ASN A 107 -5.45 9.57 5.74
N LEU A 108 -4.55 8.76 6.28
CA LEU A 108 -4.77 7.34 6.55
C LEU A 108 -4.63 7.08 8.05
N ILE A 109 -5.57 6.31 8.59
CA ILE A 109 -5.57 5.80 9.95
C ILE A 109 -5.04 4.37 9.92
N PHE A 110 -4.11 4.08 10.82
CA PHE A 110 -3.46 2.80 11.00
C PHE A 110 -3.81 2.27 12.38
N THR A 111 -4.53 1.16 12.43
CA THR A 111 -4.84 0.47 13.69
C THR A 111 -4.16 -0.88 13.67
N GLY A 112 -3.20 -1.08 14.56
CA GLY A 112 -2.46 -2.34 14.64
C GLY A 112 -2.18 -2.75 16.07
N MET A 113 -1.53 -3.91 16.22
CA MET A 113 -1.09 -4.40 17.51
C MET A 113 0.43 -4.21 17.65
N LEU A 114 0.87 -3.75 18.82
CA LEU A 114 2.26 -3.68 19.24
C LEU A 114 2.37 -4.26 20.65
N HIS A 115 3.15 -5.34 20.81
CA HIS A 115 3.34 -6.02 22.10
C HIS A 115 2.04 -6.45 22.81
N GLY A 116 0.99 -6.76 22.04
CA GLY A 116 -0.32 -7.15 22.58
C GLY A 116 -1.24 -5.98 22.93
N GLU A 117 -0.81 -4.74 22.72
CA GLU A 117 -1.64 -3.53 22.88
C GLU A 117 -2.04 -2.98 21.51
N GLN A 118 -3.27 -2.48 21.40
CA GLN A 118 -3.73 -1.76 20.22
C GLN A 118 -3.06 -0.39 20.18
N VAL A 119 -2.50 -0.04 19.03
CA VAL A 119 -1.88 1.27 18.77
C VAL A 119 -2.48 1.84 17.49
N ASP A 120 -3.03 3.04 17.61
CA ASP A 120 -3.54 3.81 16.50
C ASP A 120 -2.56 4.91 16.12
N ASP A 121 -2.31 5.09 14.83
CA ASP A 121 -1.48 6.16 14.28
C ASP A 121 -2.11 6.70 13.00
N MET A 122 -1.73 7.92 12.60
CA MET A 122 -2.24 8.55 11.40
C MET A 122 -1.11 9.12 10.54
N ARG A 123 -1.23 9.02 9.22
CA ARG A 123 -0.28 9.63 8.27
C ARG A 123 -0.99 10.43 7.21
N SER A 124 -0.40 11.58 6.87
CA SER A 124 -0.82 12.36 5.72
C SER A 124 0.06 12.04 4.51
N VAL A 125 -0.56 11.53 3.46
CA VAL A 125 0.10 10.96 2.28
C VAL A 125 -0.16 11.86 1.08
N GLN A 126 0.91 12.27 0.40
CA GLN A 126 0.83 13.03 -0.84
C GLN A 126 1.01 12.08 -2.02
N LEU A 127 0.08 12.15 -2.97
CA LEU A 127 0.05 11.35 -4.17
C LEU A 127 0.08 12.23 -5.41
N ILE A 128 0.72 11.72 -6.47
CA ILE A 128 0.76 12.36 -7.79
C ILE A 128 0.13 11.41 -8.81
N ARG A 129 -0.77 11.93 -9.64
CA ARG A 129 -1.37 11.22 -10.75
C ARG A 129 -0.49 11.30 -11.98
N ARG A 130 -0.15 10.16 -12.58
CA ARG A 130 0.60 10.06 -13.83
C ARG A 130 -0.04 9.01 -14.73
N LYS A 131 -0.35 9.39 -15.97
CA LYS A 131 -0.99 8.51 -16.97
C LYS A 131 -2.25 7.80 -16.45
N GLY A 132 -3.05 8.51 -15.65
CA GLY A 132 -4.30 7.99 -15.11
C GLY A 132 -4.19 7.30 -13.75
N GLU A 133 -2.99 6.89 -13.32
CA GLU A 133 -2.75 6.18 -12.07
C GLU A 133 -2.17 7.08 -10.96
N TRP A 134 -2.47 6.77 -9.71
CA TRP A 134 -1.95 7.48 -8.53
C TRP A 134 -0.73 6.78 -7.94
N TYR A 135 0.29 7.57 -7.59
CA TYR A 135 1.53 7.07 -6.99
C TYR A 135 1.84 7.86 -5.72
N VAL A 136 2.30 7.16 -4.68
CA VAL A 136 2.75 7.78 -3.42
C VAL A 136 4.06 8.54 -3.67
N ASP A 137 4.06 9.84 -3.38
CA ASP A 137 5.24 10.71 -3.52
C ASP A 137 5.88 11.07 -2.19
N LYS A 138 5.07 11.30 -1.16
CA LYS A 138 5.56 11.68 0.17
C LYS A 138 4.65 11.18 1.28
N ILE A 139 5.27 10.65 2.33
CA ILE A 139 4.59 10.28 3.59
C ILE A 139 4.97 11.35 4.61
N ASN A 140 3.99 11.94 5.28
CA ASN A 140 4.19 12.93 6.33
C ASN A 140 3.66 12.37 7.65
N ALA A 141 4.23 12.86 8.76
CA ALA A 141 3.74 12.57 10.10
C ALA A 141 2.28 13.02 10.26
N ASP A 142 1.68 12.60 11.37
CA ASP A 142 0.31 12.97 11.74
C ASP A 142 0.12 14.50 11.67
N PRO A 143 -0.77 15.02 10.80
CA PRO A 143 -1.08 16.46 10.72
C PRO A 143 -1.71 17.04 11.99
N PHE A 144 -2.19 16.22 12.93
CA PHE A 144 -2.81 16.65 14.18
C PHE A 144 -1.94 16.39 15.42
N ALA A 145 -0.80 15.71 15.30
CA ALA A 145 0.14 15.56 16.40
C ALA A 145 0.72 16.93 16.78
N ARG A 146 0.39 17.40 17.99
CA ARG A 146 0.94 18.63 18.60
C ARG A 146 2.05 18.30 19.58
#